data_AF-A0A6C0VIK2-F1
#
_entry.id   AF-A0A6C0VIK2-F1
#
_cell.length_a   1.000
_cell.length_b   1.000
_cell.length_c   1.000
_cell.angle_alpha   90.00
_cell.angle_beta   90.00
_cell.angle_gamma   90.00
#
_symmetry.space_group_name_H-M   'P 1'
#
loop_
_entity.id
_entity.type
_entity.pdbx_description
1 polymer ?
#
loop_
_entity_poly.entity_id
_entity_poly.type
_entity_poly.pdbx_seq_one_letter_code
_entity_poly.pdbx_strand_id
1 'polypeptide(L)'
;MTDNYSAEITLFSTILGAIIAAVVGYIVSKKQFKDQLQLRLKNTALDLVNEIESLEKIIKPFADFYEENDINFIADRNTDRMADLIQDVFFCENDLTSEVLRFLYDENGAYYRYKDVIPNFDEECFASISEFYRNIIHAHNYYSLYKENLGNYYLGKTYDHLVKASHISKNVKDMLNNRYILKK
;
A
#
# COMPACT_ATOMS: atom_id res chain seq x y z
N MET A 1 23.76 -68.91 -11.16
CA MET A 1 24.42 -67.58 -11.06
C MET A 1 23.64 -66.50 -11.82
N THR A 2 22.31 -66.56 -11.87
CA THR A 2 21.46 -65.66 -12.68
C THR A 2 20.49 -64.80 -11.87
N ASP A 3 20.32 -65.08 -10.57
CA ASP A 3 19.30 -64.42 -9.74
C ASP A 3 19.77 -63.11 -9.09
N ASN A 4 21.09 -62.91 -8.92
CA ASN A 4 21.62 -61.66 -8.38
C ASN A 4 21.55 -60.49 -9.38
N TYR A 5 21.67 -60.78 -10.67
CA TYR A 5 21.66 -59.74 -11.72
C TYR A 5 20.26 -59.13 -11.93
N SER A 6 19.20 -59.94 -11.82
CA SER A 6 17.82 -59.45 -11.94
C SER A 6 17.41 -58.61 -10.72
N ALA A 7 17.79 -59.03 -9.51
CA ALA A 7 17.51 -58.30 -8.27
C ALA A 7 18.22 -56.93 -8.22
N GLU A 8 19.48 -56.85 -8.67
CA GLU A 8 20.22 -55.59 -8.75
C GLU A 8 19.59 -54.62 -9.77
N ILE A 9 19.19 -55.09 -10.96
CA ILE A 9 18.52 -54.25 -11.97
C ILE A 9 17.16 -53.74 -11.47
N THR A 10 16.39 -54.57 -10.75
CA THR A 10 15.11 -54.16 -10.13
C THR A 10 15.32 -53.12 -9.02
N LEU A 11 16.39 -53.25 -8.22
CA LEU A 11 16.71 -52.29 -7.18
C LEU A 11 17.14 -50.94 -7.78
N PHE A 12 18.02 -50.94 -8.79
CA PHE A 12 18.46 -49.74 -9.48
C PHE A 12 17.32 -49.00 -10.19
N SER A 13 16.42 -49.72 -10.87
CA SER A 13 15.26 -49.11 -11.54
C SER A 13 14.25 -48.51 -10.54
N THR A 14 14.06 -49.15 -9.39
CA THR A 14 13.19 -48.64 -8.31
C THR A 14 13.77 -47.37 -7.68
N ILE A 15 15.08 -47.35 -7.39
CA ILE A 15 15.76 -46.18 -6.85
C ILE A 15 15.72 -45.02 -7.85
N LEU A 16 15.98 -45.29 -9.13
CA LEU A 16 15.92 -44.27 -10.18
C LEU A 16 14.50 -43.69 -10.34
N GLY A 17 13.48 -44.55 -10.30
CA GLY A 17 12.08 -44.13 -10.32
C GLY A 17 11.69 -43.26 -9.12
N ALA A 18 12.15 -43.62 -7.92
CA ALA A 18 11.90 -42.84 -6.71
C ALA A 18 12.57 -41.45 -6.76
N ILE A 19 13.80 -41.37 -7.28
CA ILE A 19 14.50 -40.09 -7.45
C ILE A 19 13.76 -39.19 -8.46
N ILE A 20 13.34 -39.74 -9.60
CA ILE A 20 12.57 -38.99 -10.60
C ILE A 20 11.24 -38.50 -10.01
N ALA A 21 10.52 -39.36 -9.28
CA ALA A 21 9.26 -38.99 -8.63
C ALA A 21 9.45 -37.87 -7.60
N ALA A 22 10.52 -37.92 -6.80
CA ALA A 22 10.85 -36.87 -5.83
C ALA A 22 11.17 -35.53 -6.52
N VAL A 23 11.95 -35.56 -7.61
CA VAL A 23 12.28 -34.34 -8.38
C VAL A 23 11.04 -33.75 -9.04
N VAL A 24 10.19 -34.57 -9.66
CA VAL A 24 8.92 -34.12 -10.26
C VAL A 24 8.00 -33.54 -9.18
N GLY A 25 7.88 -34.21 -8.03
CA GLY A 25 7.10 -33.73 -6.89
C GLY A 25 7.57 -32.37 -6.37
N TYR A 26 8.89 -32.18 -6.25
CA TYR A 26 9.48 -30.90 -5.87
C TYR A 26 9.19 -29.79 -6.90
N ILE A 27 9.34 -30.07 -8.19
CA ILE A 27 9.05 -29.11 -9.27
C ILE A 27 7.57 -28.70 -9.26
N VAL A 28 6.67 -29.67 -9.14
CA VAL A 28 5.21 -29.42 -9.08
C VAL A 28 4.85 -28.60 -7.84
N SER A 29 5.39 -28.95 -6.67
CA SER A 29 5.16 -28.21 -5.43
C SER A 29 5.65 -26.76 -5.53
N LYS A 30 6.85 -26.55 -6.06
CA LYS A 30 7.42 -25.20 -6.29
C LYS A 30 6.56 -24.38 -7.26
N LYS A 31 6.03 -25.01 -8.32
CA LYS A 31 5.12 -24.36 -9.26
C LYS A 31 3.81 -23.97 -8.58
N GLN A 32 3.18 -24.89 -7.85
CA GLN A 32 1.93 -24.63 -7.12
C GLN A 32 2.09 -23.49 -6.11
N PHE A 33 3.21 -23.45 -5.37
CA PHE A 33 3.50 -22.35 -4.45
C PHE A 33 3.58 -21.01 -5.18
N LYS A 34 4.28 -20.97 -6.33
CA LYS A 34 4.40 -19.76 -7.15
C LYS A 34 3.04 -19.29 -7.66
N ASP A 35 2.22 -20.21 -8.16
CA ASP A 35 0.89 -19.90 -8.70
C ASP A 35 -0.04 -19.38 -7.58
N GLN A 36 0.00 -19.99 -6.39
CA GLN A 36 -0.74 -19.52 -5.22
C GLN A 36 -0.30 -18.13 -4.75
N LEU A 37 1.01 -17.87 -4.71
CA LEU A 37 1.54 -16.56 -4.34
C LEU A 37 1.10 -15.48 -5.33
N GLN A 38 1.16 -15.77 -6.63
CA GLN A 38 0.70 -14.84 -7.67
C GLN A 38 -0.79 -14.51 -7.54
N LEU A 39 -1.62 -15.52 -7.28
CA LEU A 39 -3.06 -15.31 -7.05
C LEU A 39 -3.31 -14.45 -5.81
N ARG A 40 -2.59 -14.71 -4.71
CA ARG A 40 -2.68 -13.88 -3.49
C ARG A 40 -2.28 -12.44 -3.76
N LEU A 41 -1.14 -12.22 -4.42
CA LEU A 41 -0.67 -10.88 -4.79
C LEU A 41 -1.68 -10.13 -5.67
N LYS A 42 -2.29 -10.82 -6.63
CA LYS A 42 -3.34 -10.22 -7.48
C LYS A 42 -4.57 -9.80 -6.67
N ASN A 43 -5.05 -10.64 -5.76
CA ASN A 43 -6.20 -10.31 -4.91
C ASN A 43 -5.87 -9.15 -3.96
N THR A 44 -4.69 -9.18 -3.34
CA THR A 44 -4.21 -8.07 -2.50
C THR A 44 -4.08 -6.78 -3.30
N ALA A 45 -3.59 -6.83 -4.55
CA ALA A 45 -3.51 -5.65 -5.40
C ALA A 45 -4.88 -5.05 -5.71
N LEU A 46 -5.90 -5.88 -6.00
CA LEU A 46 -7.27 -5.42 -6.20
C LEU A 46 -7.82 -4.71 -4.96
N ASP A 47 -7.65 -5.31 -3.79
CA ASP A 47 -8.14 -4.73 -2.53
C ASP A 47 -7.44 -3.41 -2.19
N LEU A 48 -6.11 -3.32 -2.42
CA LEU A 48 -5.34 -2.10 -2.23
C LEU A 48 -5.76 -1.00 -3.20
N VAL A 49 -6.01 -1.31 -4.48
CA VAL A 49 -6.51 -0.32 -5.44
C VAL A 49 -7.85 0.26 -4.98
N ASN A 50 -8.80 -0.61 -4.61
CA ASN A 50 -10.12 -0.18 -4.14
C ASN A 50 -10.02 0.70 -2.88
N GLU A 51 -9.15 0.33 -1.94
CA GLU A 51 -8.89 1.12 -0.74
C GLU A 51 -8.28 2.49 -1.09
N ILE A 52 -7.23 2.51 -1.92
CA ILE A 52 -6.58 3.76 -2.35
C ILE A 52 -7.57 4.67 -3.06
N GLU A 53 -8.45 4.14 -3.93
CA GLU A 53 -9.50 4.94 -4.57
C GLU A 53 -10.51 5.52 -3.56
N SER A 54 -10.80 4.77 -2.50
CA SER A 54 -11.71 5.21 -1.44
C SER A 54 -11.07 6.33 -0.62
N LEU A 55 -9.78 6.21 -0.32
CA LEU A 55 -8.98 7.23 0.34
C LEU A 55 -8.78 8.46 -0.54
N GLU A 56 -8.51 8.30 -1.84
CA GLU A 56 -8.39 9.37 -2.83
C GLU A 56 -9.63 10.27 -2.87
N LYS A 57 -10.83 9.69 -2.81
CA LYS A 57 -12.09 10.47 -2.78
C LYS A 57 -12.16 11.42 -1.60
N ILE A 58 -11.44 11.10 -0.52
CA ILE A 58 -11.35 11.94 0.67
C ILE A 58 -10.18 12.91 0.50
N ILE A 59 -8.97 12.43 0.18
CA ILE A 59 -7.73 13.25 0.20
C ILE A 59 -7.55 14.19 -1.00
N LYS A 60 -8.06 13.85 -2.20
CA LYS A 60 -7.86 14.66 -3.41
C LYS A 60 -8.55 16.02 -3.34
N PRO A 61 -9.83 16.12 -2.94
CA PRO A 61 -10.47 17.43 -2.76
C PRO A 61 -9.68 18.35 -1.81
N PHE A 62 -9.05 17.78 -0.77
CA PHE A 62 -8.14 18.54 0.08
C PHE A 62 -6.92 19.00 -0.71
N ALA A 63 -6.17 18.08 -1.32
CA ALA A 63 -4.95 18.41 -2.05
C ALA A 63 -5.18 19.44 -3.18
N ASP A 64 -6.20 19.24 -4.01
CA ASP A 64 -6.53 20.10 -5.14
C ASP A 64 -6.87 21.52 -4.66
N PHE A 65 -7.67 21.66 -3.60
CA PHE A 65 -7.99 22.96 -3.02
C PHE A 65 -6.73 23.71 -2.52
N TYR A 66 -5.78 23.01 -1.90
CA TYR A 66 -4.54 23.63 -1.43
C TYR A 66 -3.64 24.06 -2.59
N GLU A 67 -3.56 23.27 -3.65
CA GLU A 67 -2.74 23.55 -4.83
C GLU A 67 -3.32 24.66 -5.70
N GLU A 68 -4.64 24.64 -5.97
CA GLU A 68 -5.32 25.64 -6.79
C GLU A 68 -5.25 27.06 -6.21
N ASN A 69 -5.14 27.17 -4.88
CA ASN A 69 -5.08 28.45 -4.18
C ASN A 69 -3.64 28.90 -3.87
N ASP A 70 -2.61 28.24 -4.41
CA ASP A 70 -1.18 28.55 -4.17
C ASP A 70 -0.84 28.66 -2.67
N ILE A 71 -1.54 27.90 -1.81
CA ILE A 71 -1.39 27.95 -0.35
C ILE A 71 -0.07 27.25 0.02
N ASN A 72 1.03 27.98 -0.16
CA ASN A 72 2.35 27.59 0.28
C ASN A 72 2.51 28.00 1.75
N PHE A 73 2.23 27.10 2.70
CA PHE A 73 2.43 27.34 4.14
C PHE A 73 3.88 27.76 4.50
N ILE A 74 4.83 27.57 3.59
CA ILE A 74 6.24 27.97 3.72
C ILE A 74 6.47 29.29 2.94
N ALA A 75 5.88 30.41 3.36
CA ALA A 75 6.46 31.73 3.06
C ALA A 75 5.95 32.88 3.92
N ASP A 76 4.65 33.05 4.19
CA ASP A 76 4.22 34.40 4.62
C ASP A 76 3.03 34.42 5.57
N ARG A 77 3.29 34.03 6.82
CA ARG A 77 2.30 34.03 7.92
C ARG A 77 1.95 35.44 8.44
N ASN A 78 2.65 36.48 7.98
CA ASN A 78 2.43 37.86 8.43
C ASN A 78 1.58 38.68 7.44
N THR A 79 1.25 38.14 6.26
CA THR A 79 0.58 38.90 5.20
C THR A 79 -0.74 38.29 4.76
N ASP A 80 -0.99 36.99 4.98
CA ASP A 80 -2.12 36.34 4.33
C ASP A 80 -3.33 36.10 5.23
N ARG A 81 -4.20 37.11 5.31
CA ARG A 81 -5.54 37.01 5.93
C ARG A 81 -6.44 35.96 5.26
N MET A 82 -6.15 35.53 4.03
CA MET A 82 -6.91 34.44 3.40
C MET A 82 -6.54 33.09 3.99
N ALA A 83 -5.30 32.87 4.44
CA ALA A 83 -4.92 31.60 5.07
C ALA A 83 -5.69 31.36 6.39
N ASP A 84 -5.90 32.40 7.20
CA ASP A 84 -6.71 32.33 8.43
C ASP A 84 -8.22 32.16 8.11
N LEU A 85 -8.74 32.86 7.11
CA LEU A 85 -10.15 32.75 6.71
C LEU A 85 -10.46 31.39 6.06
N ILE A 86 -9.50 30.86 5.29
CA ILE A 86 -9.54 29.51 4.73
C ILE A 86 -9.45 28.51 5.87
N GLN A 87 -8.54 28.65 6.85
CA GLN A 87 -8.58 27.81 8.05
C GLN A 87 -9.96 27.83 8.73
N ASP A 88 -10.54 29.00 8.99
CA ASP A 88 -11.81 29.12 9.72
C ASP A 88 -13.01 28.57 8.96
N VAL A 89 -13.14 28.87 7.65
CA VAL A 89 -14.21 28.31 6.79
C VAL A 89 -14.03 26.80 6.66
N PHE A 90 -12.79 26.33 6.55
CA PHE A 90 -12.49 24.92 6.30
C PHE A 90 -12.58 24.06 7.57
N PHE A 91 -12.23 24.60 8.75
CA PHE A 91 -12.50 23.95 10.04
C PHE A 91 -14.00 23.94 10.38
N CYS A 92 -14.78 24.92 9.90
CA CYS A 92 -16.23 24.93 10.06
C CYS A 92 -16.96 24.00 9.07
N GLU A 93 -16.44 23.81 7.86
CA GLU A 93 -17.13 23.08 6.78
C GLU A 93 -16.61 21.65 6.56
N ASN A 94 -15.32 21.39 6.81
CA ASN A 94 -14.72 20.07 6.68
C ASN A 94 -14.23 19.60 8.04
N ASP A 95 -15.08 18.85 8.74
CA ASP A 95 -14.79 18.09 9.97
C ASP A 95 -13.66 17.06 9.72
N LEU A 96 -12.44 17.52 9.47
CA LEU A 96 -11.22 16.73 9.42
C LEU A 96 -10.86 16.34 10.85
N THR A 97 -11.75 15.60 11.50
CA THR A 97 -11.59 15.16 12.88
C THR A 97 -10.46 14.13 12.94
N SER A 98 -9.91 13.95 14.14
CA SER A 98 -8.96 12.86 14.41
C SER A 98 -9.55 11.50 14.01
N GLU A 99 -10.88 11.36 14.01
CA GLU A 99 -11.59 10.16 13.59
C GLU A 99 -11.58 9.99 12.08
N VAL A 100 -11.82 11.04 11.29
CA VAL A 100 -11.69 10.99 9.82
C VAL A 100 -10.27 10.66 9.39
N LEU A 101 -9.26 11.29 9.99
CA LEU A 101 -7.85 10.99 9.67
C LEU A 101 -7.44 9.59 10.14
N ARG A 102 -7.99 9.09 11.25
CA ARG A 102 -7.77 7.70 11.70
C ARG A 102 -8.43 6.71 10.75
N PHE A 103 -9.63 7.02 10.30
CA PHE A 103 -10.36 6.23 9.30
C PHE A 103 -9.56 6.10 7.99
N LEU A 104 -8.78 7.12 7.61
CA LEU A 104 -7.91 7.03 6.42
C LEU A 104 -6.84 5.92 6.49
N TYR A 105 -6.50 5.41 7.68
CA TYR A 105 -5.60 4.26 7.85
C TYR A 105 -6.20 3.20 8.79
N ASP A 106 -7.48 2.90 8.62
CA ASP A 106 -8.24 1.91 9.42
C ASP A 106 -7.46 0.60 9.63
N GLU A 107 -7.50 0.08 10.86
CA GLU A 107 -6.92 -1.22 11.23
C GLU A 107 -7.63 -2.40 10.53
N ASN A 108 -8.85 -2.18 10.04
CA ASN A 108 -9.56 -3.13 9.17
C ASN A 108 -9.26 -2.91 7.69
N GLY A 109 -8.47 -1.89 7.34
CA GLY A 109 -8.10 -1.55 5.97
C GLY A 109 -7.24 -2.62 5.28
N ALA A 110 -7.21 -2.59 3.95
CA ALA A 110 -6.48 -3.57 3.14
C ALA A 110 -4.98 -3.60 3.49
N TYR A 111 -4.38 -2.45 3.79
CA TYR A 111 -3.00 -2.40 4.29
C TYR A 111 -2.79 -3.27 5.54
N TYR A 112 -3.63 -3.11 6.57
CA TYR A 112 -3.49 -3.87 7.81
C TYR A 112 -3.85 -5.35 7.64
N ARG A 113 -4.89 -5.66 6.84
CA ARG A 113 -5.29 -7.04 6.53
C ARG A 113 -4.22 -7.81 5.76
N TYR A 114 -3.45 -7.13 4.91
CA TYR A 114 -2.48 -7.76 4.01
C TYR A 114 -1.03 -7.37 4.27
N LYS A 115 -0.71 -6.79 5.42
CA LYS A 115 0.66 -6.36 5.79
C LYS A 115 1.71 -7.47 5.68
N ASP A 116 1.31 -8.74 5.84
CA ASP A 116 2.21 -9.90 5.72
C ASP A 116 2.35 -10.40 4.26
N VAL A 117 1.46 -9.96 3.37
CA VAL A 117 1.49 -10.28 1.94
C VAL A 117 2.18 -9.18 1.14
N ILE A 118 2.01 -7.91 1.55
CA ILE A 118 2.56 -6.72 0.90
C ILE A 118 4.09 -6.78 0.65
N PRO A 119 4.93 -7.31 1.57
CA PRO A 119 6.37 -7.45 1.31
C PRO A 119 6.74 -8.38 0.16
N ASN A 120 5.79 -9.17 -0.36
CA ASN A 120 6.02 -10.04 -1.52
C ASN A 120 5.77 -9.35 -2.88
N PHE A 121 5.31 -8.09 -2.88
CA PHE A 121 5.34 -7.26 -4.08
C PHE A 121 6.80 -6.95 -4.47
N ASP A 122 7.02 -6.50 -5.71
CA ASP A 122 8.34 -6.04 -6.14
C ASP A 122 8.76 -4.81 -5.32
N GLU A 123 10.07 -4.60 -5.20
CA GLU A 123 10.65 -3.59 -4.30
C GLU A 123 10.07 -2.19 -4.52
N GLU A 124 9.90 -1.80 -5.80
CA GLU A 124 9.36 -0.49 -6.18
C GLU A 124 7.88 -0.36 -5.77
N CYS A 125 7.10 -1.42 -5.99
CA CYS A 125 5.69 -1.45 -5.63
C CYS A 125 5.49 -1.42 -4.10
N PHE A 126 6.27 -2.22 -3.38
CA PHE A 126 6.30 -2.21 -1.92
C PHE A 126 6.67 -0.83 -1.36
N ALA A 127 7.72 -0.20 -1.90
CA ALA A 127 8.15 1.13 -1.48
C ALA A 127 7.04 2.17 -1.71
N SER A 128 6.39 2.15 -2.87
CA SER A 128 5.35 3.12 -3.22
C SER A 128 4.09 2.95 -2.36
N ILE A 129 3.65 1.71 -2.12
CA ILE A 129 2.54 1.43 -1.17
C ILE A 129 2.90 1.94 0.22
N SER A 130 4.09 1.60 0.71
CA SER A 130 4.54 2.00 2.04
C SER A 130 4.61 3.51 2.18
N GLU A 131 5.07 4.22 1.14
CA GLU A 131 5.15 5.67 1.14
C GLU A 131 3.77 6.33 1.18
N PHE A 132 2.80 5.80 0.43
CA PHE A 132 1.42 6.27 0.46
C PHE A 132 0.84 6.23 1.89
N TYR A 133 0.83 5.04 2.53
CA TYR A 133 0.28 4.91 3.89
C TYR A 133 1.10 5.65 4.94
N ARG A 134 2.43 5.74 4.78
CA ARG A 134 3.28 6.54 5.68
C ARG A 134 2.87 8.00 5.68
N ASN A 135 2.57 8.58 4.52
CA ASN A 135 2.09 9.96 4.44
C ASN A 135 0.72 10.13 5.12
N ILE A 136 -0.22 9.21 4.94
CA ILE A 136 -1.50 9.23 5.65
C ILE A 136 -1.32 9.17 7.18
N ILE A 137 -0.46 8.27 7.68
CA ILE A 137 -0.16 8.13 9.11
C ILE A 137 0.52 9.39 9.65
N HIS A 138 1.46 9.98 8.91
CA HIS A 138 2.09 11.23 9.32
C HIS A 138 1.09 12.38 9.38
N ALA A 139 0.20 12.51 8.40
CA ALA A 139 -0.87 13.51 8.41
C ALA A 139 -1.72 13.38 9.68
N HIS A 140 -2.15 12.15 10.00
CA HIS A 140 -2.88 11.91 11.25
C HIS A 140 -2.08 12.29 12.50
N ASN A 141 -0.83 11.85 12.61
CA ASN A 141 -0.03 12.09 13.80
C ASN A 141 0.21 13.58 14.03
N TYR A 142 0.49 14.36 12.97
CA TYR A 142 0.64 15.81 13.07
C TYR A 142 -0.65 16.50 13.50
N TYR A 143 -1.79 16.05 12.99
CA TYR A 143 -3.10 16.56 13.41
C TYR A 143 -3.40 16.21 14.87
N SER A 144 -3.29 14.93 15.25
CA SER A 144 -3.67 14.42 16.57
C SER A 144 -2.84 14.99 17.70
N LEU A 145 -1.54 15.22 17.49
CA LEU A 145 -0.65 15.77 18.51
C LEU A 145 -0.95 17.24 18.85
N TYR A 146 -1.62 17.99 17.96
CA TYR A 146 -1.75 19.43 18.09
C TYR A 146 -3.15 19.97 17.86
N LYS A 147 -4.18 19.11 17.75
CA LYS A 147 -5.60 19.54 17.72
C LYS A 147 -5.99 20.46 18.89
N GLU A 148 -5.28 20.37 20.01
CA GLU A 148 -5.50 21.16 21.24
C GLU A 148 -4.54 22.37 21.36
N ASN A 149 -3.51 22.45 20.53
CA ASN A 149 -2.53 23.54 20.49
C ASN A 149 -2.60 24.21 19.12
N LEU A 150 -3.28 25.36 19.02
CA LEU A 150 -3.61 26.15 17.83
C LEU A 150 -2.41 26.69 16.99
N GLY A 151 -1.36 25.89 16.79
CA GLY A 151 -0.19 26.27 16.00
C GLY A 151 -0.31 25.85 14.54
N ASN A 152 -0.50 26.80 13.62
CA ASN A 152 -0.67 26.55 12.17
C ASN A 152 0.51 25.82 11.50
N TYR A 153 1.69 25.71 12.14
CA TYR A 153 2.84 24.96 11.60
C TYR A 153 2.55 23.46 11.44
N TYR A 154 1.92 22.84 12.45
CA TYR A 154 1.67 21.39 12.45
C TYR A 154 0.49 21.01 11.57
N LEU A 155 -0.48 21.91 11.44
CA LEU A 155 -1.56 21.77 10.47
C LEU A 155 -1.04 21.83 9.03
N GLY A 156 -0.12 22.75 8.73
CA GLY A 156 0.58 22.78 7.44
C GLY A 156 1.31 21.45 7.14
N LYS A 157 1.93 20.83 8.15
CA LYS A 157 2.56 19.51 8.00
C LYS A 157 1.56 18.39 7.74
N THR A 158 0.38 18.44 8.36
CA THR A 158 -0.72 17.51 8.06
C THR A 158 -1.06 17.57 6.58
N TYR A 159 -1.27 18.76 6.03
CA TYR A 159 -1.64 18.95 4.62
C TYR A 159 -0.51 18.60 3.66
N ASP A 160 0.74 18.97 3.95
CA ASP A 160 1.92 18.58 3.17
C ASP A 160 1.94 17.05 2.91
N HIS A 161 1.58 16.28 3.94
CA HIS A 161 1.54 14.83 3.84
C HIS A 161 0.31 14.32 3.09
N LEU A 162 -0.86 14.94 3.24
CA LEU A 162 -2.06 14.57 2.45
C LEU A 162 -1.87 14.85 0.95
N VAL A 163 -1.25 15.98 0.59
CA VAL A 163 -0.89 16.31 -0.81
C VAL A 163 0.07 15.28 -1.37
N LYS A 164 1.13 14.93 -0.64
CA LYS A 164 2.06 13.86 -1.05
C LYS A 164 1.36 12.53 -1.25
N ALA A 165 0.47 12.14 -0.32
CA ALA A 165 -0.31 10.92 -0.46
C ALA A 165 -1.20 10.96 -1.73
N SER A 166 -1.84 12.11 -2.00
CA SER A 166 -2.64 12.33 -3.20
C SER A 166 -1.82 12.13 -4.47
N HIS A 167 -0.62 12.72 -4.57
CA HIS A 167 0.25 12.53 -5.73
C HIS A 167 0.74 11.10 -5.93
N ILE A 168 1.10 10.43 -4.84
CA ILE A 168 1.62 9.05 -4.87
C ILE A 168 0.52 8.06 -5.26
N SER A 169 -0.72 8.32 -4.84
CA SER A 169 -1.87 7.41 -5.02
C SER A 169 -2.04 6.94 -6.47
N LYS A 170 -1.92 7.85 -7.44
CA LYS A 170 -2.02 7.54 -8.87
C LYS A 170 -0.95 6.54 -9.32
N ASN A 171 0.31 6.80 -8.96
CA ASN A 171 1.42 5.91 -9.32
C ASN A 171 1.25 4.52 -8.71
N VAL A 172 0.85 4.43 -7.43
CA VAL A 172 0.64 3.15 -6.76
C VAL A 172 -0.45 2.33 -7.47
N LYS A 173 -1.59 2.94 -7.80
CA LYS A 173 -2.66 2.26 -8.53
C LYS A 173 -2.21 1.79 -9.90
N ASP A 174 -1.49 2.62 -10.65
CA ASP A 174 -1.00 2.25 -11.98
C ASP A 174 -0.04 1.06 -11.90
N MET A 175 0.84 1.02 -10.89
CA MET A 175 1.74 -0.12 -10.66
C MET A 175 0.96 -1.41 -10.32
N LEU A 176 0.02 -1.33 -9.37
CA LEU A 176 -0.80 -2.47 -8.96
C LEU A 176 -1.61 -3.04 -10.13
N ASN A 177 -2.26 -2.14 -10.89
CA ASN A 177 -3.05 -2.51 -12.06
C ASN A 177 -2.20 -3.19 -13.13
N ASN A 178 -1.11 -2.54 -13.56
CA ASN A 178 -0.33 -3.01 -14.69
C ASN A 178 0.52 -4.25 -14.38
N ARG A 179 1.06 -4.35 -13.15
CA ARG A 179 2.00 -5.41 -12.80
C ARG A 179 1.35 -6.65 -12.21
N TYR A 180 0.19 -6.53 -11.56
CA TYR A 180 -0.41 -7.62 -10.79
C TYR A 180 -1.85 -7.97 -11.19
N ILE A 181 -2.64 -7.01 -11.66
CA ILE A 181 -4.07 -7.24 -11.97
C ILE A 181 -4.26 -7.61 -13.45
N LEU A 182 -3.76 -6.75 -14.34
CA LEU A 182 -3.91 -6.87 -15.79
C LEU A 182 -2.89 -7.82 -16.43
N LYS A 183 -1.86 -8.21 -15.69
CA LYS A 183 -0.86 -9.16 -16.15
C LYS A 183 -1.53 -10.52 -16.39
N LYS A 184 -1.56 -10.93 -17.67
CA LYS A 184 -2.05 -12.24 -18.11
C LYS A 184 -1.05 -13.34 -17.82
#